data_AF-A0A066V3T9-F1
#
_entry.id   AF-A0A066V3T9-F1
#
_cell.length_a   1.000
_cell.length_b   1.000
_cell.length_c   1.000
_cell.angle_alpha   90.00
_cell.angle_beta   90.00
_cell.angle_gamma   90.00
#
_symmetry.space_group_name_H-M   'P 1'
#
loop_
_entity.id
_entity.type
_entity.pdbx_description
1 polymer ?
#
loop_
_entity_poly.entity_id
_entity_poly.type
_entity_poly.pdbx_seq_one_letter_code
_entity_poly.pdbx_strand_id
1 'polypeptide(L)'
;MSGGFSFKQDLPPQGGYAPIRYKRNLPARGPGGIAIFGGVLAICAWGFYRVGQGNLEQRELKRERAWSRIHLVPMLLAEADRDTYRREQAQLSREKEIMKDVPGWEAGKSVYNTKRYTPNTFAVL
;
A
#
# COMPACT_ATOMS: atom_id res chain seq x y z
N MET A 1 14.30 46.81 90.32
CA MET A 1 14.62 47.56 89.08
C MET A 1 15.16 46.52 88.11
N SER A 2 14.53 46.19 86.98
CA SER A 2 13.98 47.08 85.94
C SER A 2 12.55 46.70 85.54
N GLY A 3 11.71 47.71 85.31
CA GLY A 3 10.48 47.53 84.55
C GLY A 3 10.85 47.37 83.08
N GLY A 4 10.64 46.18 82.53
CA GLY A 4 10.83 45.91 81.10
C GLY A 4 9.58 46.31 80.31
N PHE A 5 9.74 47.19 79.32
CA PHE A 5 8.67 47.53 78.37
C PHE A 5 8.20 46.26 77.62
N SER A 6 6.88 46.07 77.50
CA SER A 6 6.29 44.95 76.78
C SER A 6 6.20 45.26 75.29
N PHE A 7 6.98 44.56 74.47
CA PHE A 7 6.93 44.67 73.01
C PHE A 7 6.12 43.51 72.43
N LYS A 8 5.14 43.81 71.56
CA LYS A 8 4.42 42.80 70.78
C LYS A 8 5.22 42.51 69.51
N GLN A 9 6.09 41.50 69.58
CA GLN A 9 6.84 41.01 68.44
C GLN A 9 6.04 39.90 67.73
N ASP A 10 6.12 39.84 66.41
CA ASP A 10 5.57 38.72 65.65
C ASP A 10 6.42 37.46 65.90
N LEU A 11 5.80 36.44 66.48
CA LEU A 11 6.44 35.24 66.98
C LEU A 11 5.68 34.02 66.45
N PRO A 12 6.37 32.87 66.23
CA PRO A 12 5.68 31.65 65.88
C PRO A 12 4.70 31.24 66.98
N PRO A 13 3.60 30.56 66.64
CA PRO A 13 2.66 30.05 67.63
C PRO A 13 3.37 29.11 68.61
N GLN A 14 2.88 29.01 69.85
CA GLN A 14 3.52 28.22 70.92
C GLN A 14 3.70 26.72 70.58
N GLY A 15 2.99 26.20 69.56
CA GLY A 15 3.12 24.83 69.04
C GLY A 15 3.85 24.68 67.69
N GLY A 16 4.41 25.77 67.15
CA GLY A 16 5.08 25.78 65.85
C GLY A 16 4.14 25.64 64.65
N TYR A 17 4.71 25.68 63.43
CA TYR A 17 3.96 25.50 62.18
C TYR A 17 3.90 24.03 61.77
N ALA A 18 2.88 23.67 60.98
CA ALA A 18 2.78 22.35 60.38
C ALA A 18 4.02 22.03 59.52
N PRO A 19 4.49 20.77 59.51
CA PRO A 19 5.68 20.40 58.75
C PRO A 19 5.42 20.55 57.25
N ILE A 20 6.18 21.44 56.62
CA ILE A 20 6.15 21.62 55.17
C ILE A 20 6.88 20.44 54.52
N ARG A 21 6.21 19.75 53.60
CA ARG A 21 6.86 18.70 52.79
C ARG A 21 7.83 19.34 51.81
N TYR A 22 9.11 19.36 52.17
CA TYR A 22 10.20 19.87 51.34
C TYR A 22 10.80 18.78 50.42
N LYS A 23 10.48 17.50 50.66
CA LYS A 23 10.99 16.37 49.87
C LYS A 23 10.14 16.13 48.62
N ARG A 24 10.82 15.76 47.55
CA ARG A 24 10.22 15.40 46.26
C ARG A 24 9.29 14.18 46.41
N ASN A 25 8.02 14.31 46.04
CA ASN A 25 7.03 13.24 46.06
C ASN A 25 6.62 12.82 44.63
N LEU A 26 7.43 11.99 43.99
CA LEU A 26 7.08 11.38 42.69
C LEU A 26 6.82 9.88 42.89
N PRO A 27 5.55 9.44 42.96
CA PRO A 27 5.25 8.02 42.96
C PRO A 27 5.56 7.42 41.58
N ALA A 28 6.19 6.25 41.55
CA ALA A 28 6.31 5.47 40.33
C ALA A 28 4.90 5.04 39.89
N ARG A 29 4.45 5.53 38.74
CA ARG A 29 3.12 5.26 38.18
C ARG A 29 3.28 4.47 36.89
N GLY A 30 2.39 3.49 36.70
CA GLY A 30 2.31 2.69 35.49
C GLY A 30 2.60 1.20 35.72
N PRO A 31 2.22 0.37 34.75
CA PRO A 31 2.52 -1.06 34.79
C PRO A 31 4.05 -1.29 34.70
N GLY A 32 4.53 -2.33 35.38
CA GLY A 32 5.94 -2.72 35.31
C GLY A 32 6.35 -3.11 33.87
N GLY A 33 7.65 -3.03 33.56
CA GLY A 33 8.15 -3.29 32.21
C GLY A 33 7.71 -4.65 31.64
N ILE A 34 7.71 -5.71 32.46
CA ILE A 34 7.25 -7.05 32.06
C ILE A 34 5.78 -7.04 31.62
N ALA A 35 4.92 -6.29 32.32
CA ALA A 35 3.50 -6.18 31.96
C ALA A 35 3.31 -5.44 30.62
N ILE A 36 4.12 -4.41 30.36
CA ILE A 36 4.11 -3.70 29.08
C ILE A 36 4.57 -4.63 27.95
N PHE A 37 5.71 -5.31 28.11
CA PHE A 37 6.22 -6.23 27.09
C PHE A 37 5.28 -7.40 26.85
N GLY A 38 4.70 -7.98 27.91
CA GLY A 38 3.70 -9.04 27.79
C GLY A 38 2.45 -8.58 27.02
N GLY A 39 1.94 -7.38 27.32
CA GLY A 39 0.82 -6.80 26.61
C GLY A 39 1.11 -6.57 25.13
N VAL A 40 2.27 -5.99 24.81
CA VAL A 40 2.69 -5.76 23.41
C VAL A 40 2.84 -7.08 22.66
N LEU A 41 3.51 -8.08 23.26
CA LEU A 41 3.69 -9.38 22.62
C LEU A 41 2.35 -10.08 22.35
N ALA A 42 1.40 -10.01 23.29
CA ALA A 42 0.07 -10.59 23.10
C ALA A 42 -0.70 -9.91 21.95
N ILE A 43 -0.68 -8.58 21.89
CA ILE A 43 -1.33 -7.81 20.81
C ILE A 43 -0.69 -8.14 19.46
N CYS A 44 0.65 -8.16 19.39
CA CYS A 44 1.38 -8.49 18.18
C CYS A 44 1.08 -9.92 17.71
N ALA A 45 1.14 -10.91 18.60
CA ALA A 45 0.86 -12.30 18.27
C ALA A 45 -0.57 -12.47 17.71
N TRP A 46 -1.56 -11.82 18.34
CA TRP A 46 -2.92 -11.81 17.83
C TRP A 46 -3.05 -11.10 16.47
N GLY A 47 -2.38 -9.97 16.30
CA GLY A 47 -2.34 -9.23 15.04
C GLY A 47 -1.79 -10.08 13.89
N PHE A 48 -0.66 -10.76 14.10
CA PHE A 48 -0.07 -11.65 13.10
C PHE A 48 -0.98 -12.84 12.77
N TYR A 49 -1.65 -13.42 13.77
CA TYR A 49 -2.63 -14.47 13.52
C TYR A 49 -3.78 -13.99 12.61
N ARG A 50 -4.37 -12.82 12.91
CA ARG A 50 -5.44 -12.22 12.09
C ARG A 50 -4.99 -11.89 10.68
N VAL A 51 -3.79 -11.33 10.52
CA VAL A 51 -3.20 -11.04 9.19
C VAL A 51 -2.95 -12.34 8.42
N GLY A 52 -2.50 -13.40 9.08
CA GLY A 52 -2.31 -14.72 8.48
C GLY A 52 -3.61 -15.25 7.86
N GLN A 53 -4.72 -15.19 8.61
CA GLN A 53 -6.04 -15.60 8.12
C GLN A 53 -6.50 -14.75 6.92
N GLY A 54 -6.37 -13.43 7.00
CA GLY A 54 -6.72 -12.54 5.89
C GLY A 54 -5.89 -12.78 4.63
N ASN A 55 -4.61 -13.12 4.78
CA ASN A 55 -3.75 -13.45 3.65
C ASN A 55 -4.16 -14.76 2.95
N LEU A 56 -4.67 -15.74 3.69
CA LEU A 56 -5.21 -16.98 3.12
C LEU A 56 -6.46 -16.69 2.30
N GLU A 57 -7.40 -15.93 2.84
CA GLU A 57 -8.61 -15.51 2.13
C GLU A 57 -8.28 -14.73 0.85
N GLN A 58 -7.37 -13.75 0.93
CA GLN A 58 -6.92 -12.97 -0.23
C GLN A 58 -6.25 -13.84 -1.32
N ARG A 59 -5.60 -14.94 -0.95
CA ARG A 59 -5.05 -15.89 -1.94
C ARG A 59 -6.15 -16.64 -2.66
N GLU A 60 -7.20 -17.06 -1.95
CA GLU A 60 -8.36 -17.72 -2.57
C GLU A 60 -9.13 -16.77 -3.50
N LEU A 61 -9.36 -15.52 -3.09
CA LEU A 61 -9.97 -14.51 -3.96
C LEU A 61 -9.14 -14.22 -5.22
N LYS A 62 -7.82 -14.15 -5.08
CA LYS A 62 -6.92 -14.00 -6.24
C LYS A 62 -6.95 -15.22 -7.15
N ARG A 63 -7.03 -16.42 -6.57
CA ARG A 63 -7.18 -17.68 -7.31
C ARG A 63 -8.48 -17.67 -8.09
N GLU A 64 -9.61 -17.37 -7.45
CA GLU A 64 -10.92 -17.24 -8.10
C GLU A 64 -10.85 -16.27 -9.29
N ARG A 65 -10.35 -15.05 -9.07
CA ARG A 65 -10.21 -14.04 -10.12
C ARG A 65 -9.33 -14.52 -11.28
N ALA A 66 -8.24 -15.24 -10.99
CA ALA A 66 -7.37 -15.80 -12.02
C ALA A 66 -8.09 -16.87 -12.84
N TRP A 67 -8.84 -17.75 -12.19
CA TRP A 67 -9.66 -18.76 -12.87
C TRP A 67 -10.75 -18.11 -13.73
N SER A 68 -11.47 -17.10 -13.24
CA SER A 68 -12.46 -16.38 -14.05
C SER A 68 -11.83 -15.82 -15.33
N ARG A 69 -10.60 -15.27 -15.22
CA ARG A 69 -9.87 -14.78 -16.39
C ARG A 69 -9.48 -15.89 -17.34
N ILE A 70 -8.89 -16.98 -16.85
CA ILE A 70 -8.44 -18.11 -17.69
C ILE A 70 -9.60 -18.65 -18.54
N HIS A 71 -10.82 -18.72 -17.99
CA HIS A 71 -11.98 -19.20 -18.73
C HIS A 71 -12.51 -18.20 -19.76
N LEU A 72 -12.36 -16.89 -19.52
CA LEU A 72 -12.82 -15.85 -20.44
C LEU A 72 -11.80 -15.50 -21.53
N VAL A 73 -10.51 -15.67 -21.24
CA VAL A 73 -9.40 -15.32 -22.14
C VAL A 73 -9.54 -15.92 -23.55
N PRO A 74 -9.90 -17.21 -23.73
CA PRO A 74 -10.02 -17.77 -25.08
C PRO A 74 -11.07 -17.06 -25.95
N MET A 75 -12.22 -16.68 -25.37
CA MET A 75 -13.25 -15.93 -26.09
C MET A 75 -12.75 -14.54 -26.50
N LEU A 76 -12.16 -13.80 -25.54
CA LEU A 76 -11.66 -12.45 -25.78
C LEU A 76 -10.51 -12.43 -26.80
N LEU A 77 -9.61 -13.42 -26.73
CA LEU A 77 -8.51 -13.57 -27.66
C LEU A 77 -9.03 -13.86 -29.07
N ALA A 78 -10.00 -14.76 -29.21
CA ALA A 78 -10.60 -15.07 -30.51
C ALA A 78 -11.31 -13.86 -31.15
N GLU A 79 -11.97 -13.01 -30.35
CA GLU A 79 -12.56 -11.76 -30.84
C GLU A 79 -11.48 -10.76 -31.27
N ALA A 80 -10.43 -10.60 -30.47
CA ALA A 80 -9.31 -9.74 -30.80
C ALA A 80 -8.59 -10.20 -32.09
N ASP A 81 -8.33 -11.50 -32.25
CA ASP A 81 -7.68 -12.08 -33.42
C ASP A 81 -8.51 -11.88 -34.70
N ARG A 82 -9.85 -11.91 -34.61
CA ARG A 82 -10.73 -11.59 -35.75
C ARG A 82 -10.63 -10.11 -36.14
N ASP A 83 -10.59 -9.21 -35.15
CA ASP A 83 -10.52 -7.78 -35.42
C ASP A 83 -9.14 -7.37 -35.94
N THR A 84 -8.05 -7.95 -35.42
CA THR A 84 -6.69 -7.71 -35.94
C THR A 84 -6.59 -8.16 -37.39
N TYR A 85 -7.05 -9.37 -37.72
CA TYR A 85 -7.07 -9.87 -39.09
C TYR A 85 -7.88 -8.94 -40.02
N ARG A 86 -9.06 -8.49 -39.59
CA ARG A 86 -9.89 -7.55 -40.35
C ARG A 86 -9.14 -6.25 -40.66
N ARG A 87 -8.45 -5.69 -39.67
CA ARG A 87 -7.66 -4.44 -39.83
C ARG A 87 -6.47 -4.65 -40.75
N GLU A 88 -5.78 -5.78 -40.63
CA GLU A 88 -4.66 -6.13 -41.51
C GLU A 88 -5.11 -6.23 -42.97
N GLN A 89 -6.23 -6.90 -43.24
CA GLN A 89 -6.76 -6.98 -44.60
C GLN A 89 -7.14 -5.60 -45.17
N ALA A 90 -7.76 -4.75 -44.35
CA ALA A 90 -8.08 -3.37 -44.75
C ALA A 90 -6.82 -2.53 -44.98
N GLN A 91 -5.76 -2.72 -44.19
CA GLN A 91 -4.50 -2.04 -44.40
C GLN A 91 -3.81 -2.50 -45.68
N LEU A 92 -3.80 -3.81 -45.94
CA LEU A 92 -3.24 -4.38 -47.16
C LEU A 92 -3.97 -3.89 -48.42
N SER A 93 -5.31 -3.73 -48.36
CA SER A 93 -6.06 -3.19 -49.50
C SER A 93 -5.72 -1.71 -49.74
N ARG A 94 -5.68 -0.90 -48.67
CA ARG A 94 -5.27 0.51 -48.76
C ARG A 94 -3.85 0.66 -49.28
N GLU A 95 -2.92 -0.15 -48.80
CA GLU A 95 -1.51 -0.14 -49.24
C GLU A 95 -1.40 -0.43 -50.74
N LYS A 96 -2.13 -1.44 -51.24
CA LYS A 96 -2.18 -1.77 -52.68
C LYS A 96 -2.69 -0.60 -53.53
N GLU A 97 -3.72 0.09 -53.06
CA GLU A 97 -4.30 1.24 -53.77
C GLU A 97 -3.37 2.44 -53.79
N ILE A 98 -2.70 2.73 -52.66
CA ILE A 98 -1.81 3.89 -52.50
C ILE A 98 -0.48 3.67 -53.24
N MET A 99 0.08 2.45 -53.19
CA MET A 99 1.43 2.16 -53.71
C MET A 99 1.44 1.62 -55.14
N LYS A 100 0.32 1.65 -55.84
CA LYS A 100 0.18 1.14 -57.22
C LYS A 100 1.16 1.78 -58.22
N ASP A 101 1.53 3.03 -58.00
CA ASP A 101 2.34 3.82 -58.93
C ASP A 101 3.86 3.74 -58.63
N VAL A 102 4.26 3.04 -57.55
CA VAL A 102 5.65 2.98 -57.11
C VAL A 102 6.34 1.73 -57.68
N PRO A 103 7.42 1.88 -58.48
CA PRO A 103 8.10 0.74 -59.10
C PRO A 103 8.83 -0.11 -58.04
N GLY A 104 8.63 -1.43 -58.09
CA GLY A 104 9.28 -2.39 -57.19
C GLY A 104 8.66 -2.53 -55.80
N TRP A 105 7.53 -1.86 -55.53
CA TRP A 105 6.80 -2.04 -54.28
C TRP A 105 5.92 -3.30 -54.31
N GLU A 106 6.15 -4.21 -53.35
CA GLU A 106 5.34 -5.41 -53.15
C GLU A 106 4.46 -5.21 -51.92
N ALA A 107 3.17 -4.95 -52.12
CA ALA A 107 2.24 -4.72 -51.02
C ALA A 107 2.09 -5.96 -50.12
N GLY A 108 2.23 -5.77 -48.81
CA GLY A 108 2.17 -6.84 -47.81
C GLY A 108 3.42 -7.70 -47.68
N LYS A 109 4.54 -7.29 -48.30
CA LYS A 109 5.83 -7.95 -48.07
C LYS A 109 6.30 -7.72 -46.62
N SER A 110 6.60 -8.81 -45.92
CA SER A 110 7.15 -8.72 -44.56
C SER A 110 8.52 -8.01 -44.57
N VAL A 111 8.68 -7.03 -43.68
CA VAL A 111 9.96 -6.36 -43.41
C VAL A 111 10.94 -7.32 -42.69
N TYR A 112 10.41 -8.31 -41.99
CA TYR A 112 11.19 -9.31 -41.29
C TYR A 112 11.54 -10.48 -42.20
N ASN A 113 12.80 -10.95 -42.12
CA ASN A 113 13.31 -12.12 -42.85
C ASN A 113 12.79 -13.47 -42.31
N THR A 114 12.06 -13.45 -41.19
CA THR A 114 11.47 -14.65 -40.59
C THR A 114 10.15 -15.02 -41.24
N LYS A 115 9.85 -16.32 -41.30
CA LYS A 115 8.53 -16.82 -41.74
C LYS A 115 7.48 -16.81 -40.61
N ARG A 116 7.87 -16.43 -39.39
CA ARG A 116 6.95 -16.37 -38.25
C ARG A 116 6.10 -15.10 -38.34
N TYR A 117 4.87 -15.19 -37.86
CA TYR A 117 4.03 -14.01 -37.65
C TYR A 117 4.69 -13.05 -36.67
N THR A 118 4.67 -11.76 -37.01
CA THR A 118 5.20 -10.66 -36.20
C THR A 118 4.12 -9.60 -36.07
N PRO A 119 3.68 -9.26 -34.84
CA PRO A 119 2.64 -8.27 -34.66
C PRO A 119 3.13 -6.87 -35.07
N ASN A 120 2.23 -6.08 -35.65
CA ASN A 120 2.53 -4.70 -36.03
C ASN A 120 2.62 -3.78 -34.79
N THR A 121 3.67 -2.96 -34.73
CA THR A 121 3.93 -2.07 -33.58
C THR A 121 3.04 -0.82 -33.56
N PHE A 122 2.58 -0.37 -34.72
CA PHE A 122 1.73 0.82 -34.85
C PHE A 122 0.59 0.54 -35.82
N ALA A 123 -0.60 1.01 -35.46
CA ALA A 123 -1.75 1.02 -36.35
C ALA A 123 -1.81 2.39 -37.03
N VAL A 124 -1.71 2.41 -38.36
CA VAL A 124 -1.95 3.62 -39.16
C VAL A 124 -3.46 3.68 -39.37
N LEU A 125 -4.12 4.70 -38.82
CA LEU A 125 -5.58 4.89 -38.88
C LEU A 125 -6.03 5.29 -40.29
#